data_AF-A0A1C5TC25-F1
#
_entry.id   AF-A0A1C5TC25-F1
#
_cell.length_a   1.000
_cell.length_b   1.000
_cell.length_c   1.000
_cell.angle_alpha   90.00
_cell.angle_beta   90.00
_cell.angle_gamma   90.00
#
_symmetry.space_group_name_H-M   'P 1'
#
loop_
_entity.id
_entity.type
_entity.pdbx_description
1 polymer ?
#
loop_
_entity_poly.entity_id
_entity_poly.type
_entity_poly.pdbx_seq_one_letter_code
_entity_poly.pdbx_strand_id
1 'polypeptide(L)'
;MADKTVTVNRTAKPNSPVKITPVTAAANDIFVVPCDFKDEHTMFIATAETATSIVIQAGDGYAAVNPETISVPVGTSVFTVDSARFKYLTGTNKGKMLIKASGAVDLSVVEARV
;
A
#
# COMPACT_ATOMS: atom_id res chain seq x y z
N MET A 1 -9.81 2.75 -15.02
CA MET A 1 -9.41 2.44 -13.63
C MET A 1 -9.41 0.94 -13.50
N ALA A 2 -8.23 0.34 -13.38
CA ALA A 2 -8.09 -1.09 -13.17
C ALA A 2 -7.57 -1.32 -11.76
N ASP A 3 -8.19 -2.26 -11.04
CA ASP A 3 -7.71 -2.66 -9.73
C ASP A 3 -6.41 -3.47 -9.89
N LYS A 4 -5.36 -3.01 -9.22
CA LYS A 4 -4.05 -3.65 -9.20
C LYS A 4 -3.85 -4.33 -7.85
N THR A 5 -3.92 -5.65 -7.84
CA THR A 5 -3.68 -6.41 -6.60
C THR A 5 -2.19 -6.37 -6.26
N VAL A 6 -1.86 -5.92 -5.05
CA VAL A 6 -0.48 -5.91 -4.56
C VAL A 6 -0.28 -7.08 -3.62
N THR A 7 0.74 -7.89 -3.89
CA THR A 7 1.12 -9.01 -3.03
C THR A 7 2.19 -8.54 -2.05
N VAL A 8 2.05 -8.93 -0.78
CA VAL A 8 3.04 -8.61 0.27
C VAL A 8 4.28 -9.48 0.08
N ASN A 9 5.43 -8.85 -0.11
CA ASN A 9 6.72 -9.54 -0.20
C ASN A 9 7.26 -9.80 1.20
N ARG A 10 7.32 -11.08 1.59
CA ARG A 10 7.75 -11.50 2.94
C ARG A 10 9.20 -11.95 2.93
N THR A 11 9.96 -11.50 3.93
CA THR A 11 11.31 -12.01 4.20
C THR A 11 11.26 -13.39 4.86
N ALA A 12 12.03 -14.35 4.33
CA ALA A 12 12.07 -15.71 4.86
C ALA A 12 12.90 -15.83 6.16
N LYS A 13 13.90 -14.95 6.32
CA LYS A 13 14.78 -14.83 7.48
C LYS A 13 15.15 -13.35 7.69
N PRO A 14 15.51 -12.93 8.91
CA PRO A 14 16.05 -11.59 9.15
C PRO A 14 17.27 -11.34 8.25
N ASN A 15 17.38 -10.14 7.70
CA ASN A 15 18.47 -9.69 6.82
C ASN A 15 18.68 -10.53 5.53
N SER A 16 17.70 -11.33 5.09
CA SER A 16 17.77 -12.02 3.81
C SER A 16 17.20 -11.15 2.69
N PRO A 17 17.90 -10.97 1.55
CA PRO A 17 17.37 -10.25 0.41
C PRO A 17 16.13 -10.98 -0.13
N VAL A 18 15.10 -10.21 -0.47
CA VAL A 18 13.89 -10.69 -1.16
C VAL A 18 13.76 -9.93 -2.46
N LYS A 19 13.47 -10.66 -3.55
CA LYS A 19 13.14 -10.02 -4.82
C LYS A 19 11.80 -9.32 -4.67
N ILE A 20 11.82 -7.99 -4.72
CA ILE A 20 10.63 -7.15 -4.73
C ILE A 20 10.17 -7.02 -6.18
N THR A 21 8.91 -7.36 -6.45
CA THR A 21 8.29 -7.09 -7.75
C THR A 21 7.29 -5.95 -7.55
N PRO A 22 7.63 -4.71 -7.96
CA PRO A 22 6.73 -3.59 -7.82
C PRO A 22 5.50 -3.78 -8.71
N VAL A 23 4.36 -3.34 -8.20
CA VAL A 23 3.13 -3.26 -8.99
C VAL A 23 3.06 -1.86 -9.56
N THR A 24 3.03 -1.78 -10.89
CA THR A 24 2.93 -0.53 -11.61
C THR A 24 1.46 -0.12 -11.75
N ALA A 25 1.16 1.14 -11.45
CA ALA A 25 -0.16 1.72 -11.63
C ALA A 25 -0.09 2.99 -12.46
N ALA A 26 -1.09 3.20 -13.31
CA ALA A 26 -1.29 4.47 -13.98
C ALA A 26 -2.08 5.44 -13.10
N ALA A 27 -2.23 6.69 -13.56
CA ALA A 27 -3.06 7.67 -12.87
C ALA A 27 -4.49 7.16 -12.67
N ASN A 28 -5.03 7.34 -11.45
CA ASN A 28 -6.33 6.89 -10.99
C ASN A 28 -6.52 5.38 -10.82
N ASP A 29 -5.50 4.55 -11.04
CA ASP A 29 -5.60 3.15 -10.68
C ASP A 29 -5.62 2.97 -9.15
N ILE A 30 -6.22 1.86 -8.72
CA ILE A 30 -6.40 1.51 -7.31
C ILE A 30 -5.53 0.30 -7.03
N PHE A 31 -4.58 0.46 -6.11
CA PHE A 31 -3.90 -0.66 -5.50
C PHE A 31 -4.78 -1.27 -4.42
N VAL A 32 -4.91 -2.59 -4.48
CA VAL A 32 -5.63 -3.39 -3.50
C VAL A 32 -4.61 -4.16 -2.69
N VAL A 33 -4.44 -3.77 -1.43
CA VAL A 33 -3.44 -4.35 -0.52
C VAL A 33 -4.16 -5.15 0.57
N PRO A 34 -3.76 -6.40 0.85
CA PRO A 34 -4.35 -7.15 1.96
C PRO A 34 -3.92 -6.56 3.32
N CYS A 35 -4.86 -6.50 4.28
CA CYS A 35 -4.61 -6.08 5.66
C CYS A 35 -4.52 -7.30 6.57
N ASP A 36 -3.30 -7.73 6.86
CA ASP A 36 -2.97 -8.87 7.72
C ASP A 36 -2.59 -8.50 9.17
N PHE A 37 -2.83 -7.24 9.57
CA PHE A 37 -2.65 -6.74 10.96
C PHE A 37 -1.22 -6.88 11.51
N LYS A 38 -0.22 -6.86 10.62
CA LYS A 38 1.20 -6.91 10.98
C LYS A 38 1.90 -5.58 10.72
N ASP A 39 1.18 -4.51 11.00
CA ASP A 39 1.49 -3.17 10.52
C ASP A 39 2.82 -2.63 11.07
N GLU A 40 3.24 -3.08 12.26
CA GLU A 40 4.55 -2.78 12.86
C GLU A 40 5.74 -3.29 12.04
N HIS A 41 5.49 -4.19 11.07
CA HIS A 41 6.51 -4.82 10.24
C HIS A 41 6.31 -4.60 8.74
N THR A 42 5.25 -3.86 8.35
CA THR A 42 4.87 -3.63 6.96
C THR A 42 5.35 -2.26 6.49
N MET A 43 6.21 -2.25 5.47
CA MET A 43 6.67 -1.05 4.80
C MET A 43 6.08 -0.95 3.40
N PHE A 44 5.61 0.23 3.04
CA PHE A 44 5.19 0.59 1.71
C PHE A 44 6.31 1.36 1.03
N ILE A 45 6.71 0.90 -0.15
CA ILE A 45 7.74 1.52 -0.98
C ILE A 45 7.06 1.99 -2.25
N ALA A 46 6.94 3.31 -2.40
CA ALA A 46 6.38 3.95 -3.58
C ALA A 46 7.51 4.61 -4.39
N THR A 47 7.58 4.35 -5.69
CA THR A 47 8.55 4.99 -6.59
C THR A 47 7.82 5.68 -7.73
N ALA A 48 8.12 6.96 -7.95
CA ALA A 48 7.49 7.76 -8.99
C ALA A 48 8.53 8.45 -9.88
N GLU A 49 8.30 8.44 -11.19
CA GLU A 49 9.12 9.19 -12.16
C GLU A 49 8.75 10.68 -12.21
N THR A 50 7.52 11.01 -11.81
CA THR A 50 7.01 12.38 -11.69
C THR A 50 6.37 12.57 -10.32
N ALA A 51 6.46 13.78 -9.76
CA ALA A 51 5.89 14.06 -8.45
C ALA A 51 4.37 13.79 -8.47
N THR A 52 3.93 12.94 -7.55
CA THR A 52 2.55 12.46 -7.49
C THR A 52 2.07 12.36 -6.04
N SER A 53 0.83 11.93 -5.85
CA SER A 53 0.28 11.64 -4.55
C SER A 53 -0.46 10.31 -4.57
N ILE A 54 -0.44 9.65 -3.43
CA ILE A 54 -1.18 8.44 -3.18
C ILE A 54 -2.23 8.76 -2.12
N VAL A 55 -3.47 8.38 -2.35
CA VAL A 55 -4.58 8.55 -1.41
C VAL A 55 -4.99 7.18 -0.89
N ILE A 56 -4.77 6.95 0.39
CA ILE A 56 -5.28 5.79 1.11
C ILE A 56 -6.75 6.06 1.41
N GLN A 57 -7.64 5.23 0.87
CA GLN A 57 -9.07 5.43 1.02
C GLN A 57 -9.52 5.07 2.43
N ALA A 58 -10.53 5.79 2.93
CA ALA A 58 -11.16 5.47 4.20
C ALA A 58 -11.79 4.07 4.15
N GLY A 59 -11.48 3.25 5.15
CA GLY A 59 -12.14 1.96 5.36
C GLY A 59 -13.56 2.13 5.94
N ASP A 60 -14.23 1.01 6.19
CA ASP A 60 -15.54 0.94 6.87
C ASP A 60 -15.44 0.30 8.27
N GLY A 61 -14.21 0.21 8.81
CA GLY A 61 -13.94 -0.33 10.14
C GLY A 61 -14.38 0.56 11.30
N TYR A 62 -14.43 -0.01 12.51
CA TYR A 62 -14.79 0.74 13.73
C TYR A 62 -13.83 1.90 14.05
N ALA A 63 -12.56 1.76 13.66
CA ALA A 63 -11.53 2.80 13.77
C ALA A 63 -11.30 3.55 12.44
N ALA A 64 -12.27 3.51 11.51
CA ALA A 64 -12.14 4.15 10.21
C ALA A 64 -11.86 5.64 10.37
N VAL A 65 -10.87 6.11 9.62
CA VAL A 65 -10.48 7.52 9.57
C VAL A 65 -10.69 8.09 8.18
N ASN A 66 -10.64 9.42 8.10
CA ASN A 66 -10.67 10.11 6.82
C ASN A 66 -9.56 9.60 5.89
N PRO A 67 -9.77 9.66 4.56
CA PRO A 67 -8.73 9.31 3.61
C PRO A 67 -7.44 10.08 3.89
N GLU A 68 -6.31 9.39 3.77
CA GLU A 68 -4.99 9.99 4.02
C GLU A 68 -4.26 10.18 2.69
N THR A 69 -3.68 11.35 2.49
CA THR A 69 -2.92 11.66 1.28
C THR A 69 -1.44 11.73 1.60
N ILE A 70 -0.66 10.94 0.87
CA ILE A 70 0.79 10.87 0.97
C ILE A 70 1.38 11.45 -0.32
N SER A 71 2.24 12.47 -0.18
CA SER A 71 2.99 13.00 -1.31
C SER A 71 4.15 12.07 -1.66
N VAL A 72 4.27 11.71 -2.92
CA VAL A 72 5.39 10.92 -3.47
C VAL A 72 6.17 11.82 -4.42
N PRO A 73 7.25 12.49 -3.95
CA PRO A 73 8.15 13.22 -4.83
C PRO A 73 8.80 12.28 -5.85
N VAL A 74 9.48 12.85 -6.83
CA VAL A 74 10.28 12.07 -7.80
C VAL A 74 11.30 11.22 -7.03
N GLY A 75 11.40 9.93 -7.39
CA GLY A 75 12.24 8.94 -6.72
C GLY A 75 11.45 8.02 -5.80
N THR A 76 12.11 7.49 -4.77
CA THR A 76 11.54 6.48 -3.86
C THR A 76 11.16 7.09 -2.52
N SER A 77 9.93 6.83 -2.09
CA SER A 77 9.38 7.18 -0.78
C SER A 77 9.01 5.91 -0.02
N VAL A 78 9.33 5.88 1.28
CA VAL A 78 9.02 4.76 2.16
C VAL A 78 8.16 5.25 3.31
N PHE A 79 7.06 4.55 3.58
CA PHE A 79 6.13 4.91 4.64
C PHE A 79 5.51 3.66 5.27
N THR A 80 4.99 3.83 6.49
CA THR A 80 4.28 2.79 7.25
C THR A 80 2.87 3.28 7.55
N VAL A 81 1.89 2.39 7.54
CA VAL A 81 0.49 2.72 7.78
C VAL A 81 -0.10 1.70 8.73
N ASP A 82 -0.87 2.18 9.69
CA ASP A 82 -1.76 1.35 10.50
C ASP A 82 -2.94 0.89 9.61
N SER A 83 -2.81 -0.33 9.06
CA SER A 83 -3.75 -0.87 8.09
C SER A 83 -5.12 -1.16 8.71
N ALA A 84 -5.19 -1.34 10.04
CA ALA A 84 -6.46 -1.54 10.76
C ALA A 84 -7.41 -0.34 10.61
N ARG A 85 -6.87 0.88 10.48
CA ARG A 85 -7.65 2.12 10.35
C ARG A 85 -8.22 2.34 8.94
N PHE A 86 -7.66 1.67 7.93
CA PHE A 86 -8.07 1.79 6.52
C PHE A 86 -8.67 0.49 5.96
N LYS A 87 -8.86 -0.50 6.82
CA LYS A 87 -9.36 -1.83 6.44
C LYS A 87 -10.85 -1.79 6.15
N TYR A 88 -11.24 -2.45 5.05
CA TYR A 88 -12.62 -2.81 4.81
C TYR A 88 -13.00 -4.09 5.58
N LEU A 89 -14.00 -4.04 6.45
CA LEU A 89 -14.59 -5.14 7.21
C LEU A 89 -15.67 -5.89 6.43
N THR A 90 -16.31 -5.23 5.45
CA THR A 90 -17.43 -5.79 4.69
C THR A 90 -17.29 -5.60 3.18
N GLY A 91 -18.18 -6.26 2.41
CA GLY A 91 -18.22 -6.13 0.95
C GLY A 91 -17.09 -6.84 0.19
N THR A 92 -16.96 -6.50 -1.10
CA THR A 92 -16.01 -7.13 -2.04
C THR A 92 -14.54 -6.93 -1.65
N ASN A 93 -14.24 -5.86 -0.92
CA ASN A 93 -12.90 -5.50 -0.47
C ASN A 93 -12.62 -5.91 0.98
N LYS A 94 -13.49 -6.72 1.59
CA LYS A 94 -13.29 -7.23 2.95
C LYS A 94 -11.88 -7.80 3.12
N GLY A 95 -11.21 -7.39 4.19
CA GLY A 95 -9.85 -7.83 4.50
C GLY A 95 -8.74 -7.01 3.86
N LYS A 96 -9.07 -5.96 3.09
CA LYS A 96 -8.13 -5.22 2.25
C LYS A 96 -8.22 -3.71 2.52
N MET A 97 -7.19 -2.99 2.12
CA MET A 97 -7.16 -1.53 2.01
C MET A 97 -7.02 -1.14 0.54
N LEU A 98 -7.55 0.04 0.21
CA LEU A 98 -7.53 0.59 -1.13
C LEU A 98 -6.66 1.84 -1.16
N ILE A 99 -5.75 1.89 -2.12
CA ILE A 99 -4.77 2.96 -2.26
C ILE A 99 -4.86 3.48 -3.69
N LYS A 100 -5.32 4.72 -3.87
CA LYS A 100 -5.49 5.32 -5.19
C LYS A 100 -4.31 6.21 -5.54
N ALA A 101 -3.70 6.01 -6.70
CA ALA A 101 -2.64 6.89 -7.19
C ALA A 101 -3.23 8.06 -7.99
N SER A 102 -2.71 9.27 -7.80
CA SER A 102 -3.07 10.44 -8.63
C SER A 102 -2.29 10.52 -9.94
N GLY A 103 -1.16 9.82 -10.03
CA GLY A 103 -0.28 9.72 -11.20
C GLY A 103 0.31 8.32 -11.34
N ALA A 104 1.25 8.15 -12.29
CA ALA A 104 1.95 6.87 -12.46
C ALA A 104 2.89 6.63 -11.28
N VAL A 105 2.76 5.47 -10.64
CA VAL A 105 3.57 5.10 -9.47
C VAL A 105 3.73 3.59 -9.38
N ASP A 106 4.90 3.18 -8.91
CA ASP A 106 5.22 1.80 -8.60
C ASP A 106 5.10 1.58 -7.09
N LEU A 107 4.23 0.67 -6.67
CA LEU A 107 4.02 0.36 -5.25
C LEU A 107 4.49 -1.07 -4.95
N SER A 108 5.28 -1.19 -3.89
CA SER A 108 5.68 -2.47 -3.29
C SER A 108 5.34 -2.48 -1.81
N VAL A 109 4.84 -3.61 -1.31
CA VAL A 109 4.61 -3.82 0.12
C VAL A 109 5.55 -4.91 0.60
N VAL A 110 6.31 -4.62 1.65
CA VAL A 110 7.34 -5.50 2.21
C VAL A 110 7.06 -5.73 3.69
N GLU A 111 7.02 -6.99 4.10
CA GLU A 111 6.92 -7.39 5.51
C GLU A 111 8.29 -7.93 5.96
N ALA A 112 8.94 -7.20 6.87
CA ALA A 112 10.21 -7.59 7.45
C ALA A 112 9.96 -8.53 8.66
N ARG A 113 10.53 -9.74 8.64
CA ARG A 113 10.59 -10.60 9.84
C ARG A 113 11.78 -10.18 10.69
N VAL A 114 11.51 -9.91 11.96
CA VAL A 114 12.52 -9.73 13.02
C VAL A 114 12.95 -11.11 13.54
#